data_AF-A0A167WDX5-F1
#
_entry.id   AF-A0A167WDX5-F1
#
_cell.length_a   1.000
_cell.length_b   1.000
_cell.length_c   1.000
_cell.angle_alpha   90.00
_cell.angle_beta   90.00
_cell.angle_gamma   90.00
#
_symmetry.space_group_name_H-M   'P 1'
#
loop_
_entity.id
_entity.type
_entity.pdbx_description
1 polymer ?
#
loop_
_entity_poly.entity_id
_entity_poly.type
_entity_poly.pdbx_seq_one_letter_code
_entity_poly.pdbx_strand_id
1 'polypeptide(L)'
;ADEEDPIVLPDVKCGDFDEFLAILYPTDFRRPTEKTTAQWTSVLHLSAKWGFESIQLLAIDKLTATAIPVDKIVLGRRYGISDWLPGAYEAVCTRADPLTVEEGVKLGVEDIIRISAARQVYGCAKARYETKHLSGDLGDIFKLGKPLEGLSVDSTDIEENAITVLEGQVVAVQAEFAAFPTPAKTACTRWPAHYQYNCRGRGYTDDLCGGCQAPKESDERRLKREDKEDKERGLKDLKEKRDGKQRDITEKQKRMSLFL
;
A
#
# COMPACT_ATOMS: atom_id res chain seq x y z
N ALA A 1 0.52 35.09 50.31
CA ALA A 1 -0.09 33.76 50.09
C ALA A 1 -0.09 33.11 51.45
N ASP A 2 -1.27 32.76 51.98
CA ASP A 2 -1.36 32.04 53.25
C ASP A 2 -0.86 30.61 53.02
N GLU A 3 0.17 30.20 53.77
CA GLU A 3 0.68 28.81 53.78
C GLU A 3 -0.38 27.80 54.25
N GLU A 4 -1.50 28.29 54.81
CA GLU A 4 -2.55 27.47 55.40
C GLU A 4 -3.63 26.99 54.41
N ASP A 5 -3.65 27.48 53.16
CA ASP A 5 -4.63 27.04 52.14
C ASP A 5 -3.98 26.78 50.76
N PRO A 6 -3.30 25.63 50.57
CA PRO A 6 -2.64 25.32 49.31
C PRO A 6 -3.64 24.97 48.19
N ILE A 7 -3.36 25.45 46.99
CA ILE A 7 -4.12 25.05 45.78
C ILE A 7 -3.71 23.63 45.38
N VAL A 8 -4.60 22.66 45.61
CA VAL A 8 -4.40 21.27 45.21
C VAL A 8 -4.68 21.10 43.72
N LEU A 9 -3.73 20.53 42.97
CA LEU A 9 -3.88 20.19 41.56
C LEU A 9 -4.18 18.69 41.42
N PRO A 10 -5.46 18.27 41.35
CA PRO A 10 -5.80 16.86 41.20
C PRO A 10 -5.36 16.33 39.84
N ASP A 11 -4.91 15.07 39.83
CA ASP A 11 -4.48 14.33 38.64
C ASP A 11 -3.32 15.01 37.87
N VAL A 12 -2.41 15.65 38.60
CA VAL A 12 -1.17 16.21 38.05
C VAL A 12 0.01 15.63 38.80
N LYS A 13 0.91 14.96 38.10
CA LYS A 13 2.18 14.49 38.69
C LYS A 13 3.12 15.68 38.84
N CYS A 14 3.89 15.71 39.93
CA CYS A 14 4.87 16.78 40.17
C CYS A 14 5.82 16.97 38.98
N GLY A 15 6.37 15.86 38.44
CA GLY A 15 7.26 15.94 37.28
C GLY A 15 6.60 16.55 36.03
N ASP A 16 5.34 16.20 35.74
CA ASP A 16 4.62 16.77 34.59
C ASP A 16 4.43 18.29 34.77
N PHE A 17 4.17 18.73 36.01
CA PHE A 17 4.03 20.14 36.33
C PHE A 17 5.36 20.89 36.22
N ASP A 18 6.45 20.31 36.70
CA ASP A 18 7.80 20.88 36.58
C ASP A 18 8.18 21.09 35.11
N GLU A 19 7.83 20.14 34.23
CA GLU A 19 8.07 20.26 32.79
C GLU A 19 7.29 21.41 32.16
N PHE A 20 6.05 21.63 32.60
CA PHE A 20 5.22 22.74 32.14
C PHE A 20 5.72 24.09 32.68
N LEU A 21 6.09 24.15 33.96
CA LEU A 21 6.69 25.34 34.56
C LEU A 21 8.01 25.71 33.89
N ALA A 22 8.81 24.74 33.46
CA ALA A 22 10.04 25.01 32.72
C ALA A 22 9.80 25.69 31.35
N ILE A 23 8.58 25.64 30.79
CA ILE A 23 8.20 26.42 29.60
C ILE A 23 7.84 27.87 29.98
N LEU A 24 7.12 28.06 31.09
CA LEU A 24 6.68 29.38 31.56
C LEU A 24 7.81 30.19 32.21
N TYR A 25 8.70 29.48 32.91
CA TYR A 25 9.83 30.04 33.65
C TYR A 25 11.14 29.36 33.22
N PRO A 26 11.61 29.60 31.98
CA PRO A 26 12.90 29.10 31.51
C PRO A 26 14.05 29.62 32.37
N THR A 27 14.97 28.74 32.72
CA THR A 27 16.24 29.12 33.36
C THR A 27 17.18 29.85 32.40
N ASP A 28 17.16 29.49 31.11
CA ASP A 28 17.84 30.18 30.02
C ASP A 28 16.91 30.32 28.80
N PHE A 29 16.49 31.55 28.52
CA PHE A 29 15.64 31.87 27.36
C PHE A 29 16.37 31.73 26.01
N ARG A 30 17.70 31.80 25.98
CA ARG A 30 18.49 31.64 24.75
C ARG A 30 18.72 30.19 24.41
N ARG A 31 18.73 29.30 25.41
CA ARG A 31 18.96 27.86 25.25
C ARG A 31 17.91 27.09 26.05
N PRO A 32 16.71 26.93 25.50
CA PRO A 32 15.67 26.13 26.13
C PRO A 32 16.18 24.71 26.37
N THR A 33 15.93 24.18 27.56
CA THR A 33 16.27 22.80 27.93
C THR A 33 15.67 21.82 26.93
N GLU A 34 16.48 20.90 26.41
CA GLU A 34 15.99 19.83 25.55
C GLU A 34 15.04 18.92 26.33
N LYS A 35 13.93 18.56 25.69
CA LYS A 35 12.88 17.73 26.28
C LYS A 35 12.63 16.52 25.40
N THR A 36 12.49 15.37 26.05
CA THR A 36 12.06 14.11 25.45
C THR A 36 10.62 14.16 24.98
N THR A 37 10.21 13.18 24.17
CA THR A 37 8.81 13.04 23.71
C THR A 37 7.82 12.89 24.87
N ALA A 38 8.21 12.18 25.94
CA ALA A 38 7.39 12.03 27.14
C ALA A 38 7.19 13.35 27.88
N GLN A 39 8.25 14.17 28.00
CA GLN A 39 8.17 15.50 28.62
C GLN A 39 7.30 16.44 27.79
N TRP A 40 7.47 16.48 26.46
CA TRP A 40 6.59 17.26 25.59
C TRP A 40 5.13 16.79 25.63
N THR A 41 4.89 15.50 25.80
CA THR A 41 3.53 14.95 25.98
C THR A 41 2.90 15.46 27.28
N SER A 42 3.69 15.61 28.33
CA SER A 42 3.25 16.15 29.62
C SER A 42 2.89 17.63 29.50
N VAL A 43 3.75 18.41 28.82
CA VAL A 43 3.48 19.83 28.49
C VAL A 43 2.20 19.96 27.65
N LEU A 44 2.03 19.11 26.63
CA LEU A 44 0.81 19.09 25.80
C LEU A 44 -0.44 18.79 26.65
N HIS A 45 -0.34 17.84 27.58
CA HIS A 45 -1.46 17.47 28.44
C HIS A 45 -1.90 18.63 29.34
N LEU A 46 -0.96 19.26 30.05
CA LEU A 46 -1.28 20.35 30.97
C LEU A 46 -1.69 21.64 30.26
N SER A 47 -1.04 21.97 29.14
CA SER A 47 -1.45 23.14 28.33
C SER A 47 -2.87 22.99 27.81
N ALA A 48 -3.26 21.82 27.32
CA ALA A 48 -4.64 21.55 26.89
C ALA A 48 -5.62 21.54 28.08
N LYS A 49 -5.26 20.95 29.22
CA LYS A 49 -6.10 20.89 30.43
C LYS A 49 -6.42 22.28 30.98
N TRP A 50 -5.48 23.23 30.88
CA TRP A 50 -5.61 24.57 31.43
C TRP A 50 -5.87 25.67 30.40
N GLY A 51 -5.98 25.34 29.12
CA GLY A 51 -6.32 26.29 28.05
C GLY A 51 -5.17 27.21 27.59
N PHE A 52 -3.91 26.78 27.74
CA PHE A 52 -2.75 27.52 27.24
C PHE A 52 -2.48 27.21 25.76
N GLU A 53 -3.30 27.75 24.86
CA GLU A 53 -3.28 27.43 23.42
C GLU A 53 -1.89 27.63 22.77
N SER A 54 -1.17 28.71 23.08
CA SER A 54 0.15 28.96 22.50
C SER A 54 1.19 27.92 22.92
N ILE A 55 1.13 27.44 24.17
CA ILE A 55 2.03 26.39 24.67
C ILE A 55 1.61 25.03 24.10
N GLN A 56 0.30 24.81 23.94
CA GLN A 56 -0.23 23.62 23.29
C GLN A 56 0.31 23.50 21.86
N LEU A 57 0.23 24.58 21.06
CA LEU A 57 0.77 24.62 19.70
C LEU A 57 2.29 24.37 19.68
N LEU A 58 3.04 24.99 20.60
CA LEU A 58 4.48 24.73 20.74
C LEU A 58 4.77 23.24 20.99
N ALA A 59 4.02 22.60 21.89
CA ALA A 59 4.20 21.18 22.18
C ALA A 59 3.84 20.31 20.96
N ILE A 60 2.79 20.67 20.21
CA ILE A 60 2.41 20.01 18.96
C ILE A 60 3.55 20.10 17.94
N ASP A 61 4.15 21.28 17.72
CA ASP A 61 5.24 21.43 16.76
C ASP A 61 6.44 20.54 17.11
N LYS A 62 6.79 20.47 18.39
CA LYS A 62 7.91 19.64 18.87
C LYS A 62 7.63 18.16 18.77
N LEU A 63 6.40 17.73 19.10
CA LEU A 63 5.97 16.34 18.97
C LEU A 63 5.79 15.92 17.50
N THR A 64 5.41 16.83 16.62
CA THR A 64 5.33 16.56 15.17
C THR A 64 6.68 16.07 14.64
N ALA A 65 7.78 16.65 15.10
CA ALA A 65 9.13 16.27 14.69
C ALA A 65 9.65 14.99 15.37
N THR A 66 9.25 14.72 16.61
CA THR A 66 9.93 13.72 17.46
C THR A 66 9.09 12.50 17.82
N ALA A 67 7.76 12.59 17.82
CA ALA A 67 6.90 11.51 18.24
C ALA A 67 6.87 10.36 17.21
N ILE A 68 6.87 9.13 17.73
CA ILE A 68 6.72 7.93 16.91
C ILE A 68 5.28 7.84 16.35
N PRO A 69 5.05 7.15 15.23
CA PRO A 69 3.73 7.08 14.59
C PRO A 69 2.60 6.64 15.51
N VAL A 70 2.84 5.65 16.38
CA VAL A 70 1.81 5.17 17.33
C VAL A 70 1.42 6.26 18.33
N ASP A 71 2.40 6.98 18.90
CA ASP A 71 2.11 8.07 19.82
C ASP A 71 1.39 9.22 19.12
N LYS A 72 1.72 9.50 17.84
CA LYS A 72 1.00 10.48 17.03
C LYS A 72 -0.48 10.11 16.83
N ILE A 73 -0.80 8.83 16.63
CA ILE A 73 -2.19 8.37 16.54
C ILE A 73 -2.92 8.64 17.86
N VAL A 74 -2.33 8.23 18.98
CA VAL A 74 -2.94 8.31 20.31
C VAL A 74 -3.15 9.77 20.72
N LEU A 75 -2.10 10.58 20.62
CA LEU A 75 -2.13 11.99 20.97
C LEU A 75 -3.00 12.79 20.00
N GLY A 76 -2.92 12.50 18.70
CA GLY A 76 -3.72 13.16 17.69
C GLY A 76 -5.21 12.96 17.89
N ARG A 77 -5.64 11.76 18.29
CA ARG A 77 -7.04 11.52 18.66
C ARG A 77 -7.43 12.20 19.97
N ARG A 78 -6.57 12.10 21.00
CA ARG A 78 -6.85 12.65 22.33
C ARG A 78 -7.03 14.17 22.31
N TYR A 79 -6.21 14.88 21.53
CA TYR A 79 -6.18 16.35 21.49
C TYR A 79 -6.75 16.93 20.19
N GLY A 80 -7.34 16.12 19.30
CA GLY A 80 -7.98 16.60 18.07
C GLY A 80 -7.01 17.08 16.98
N ILE A 81 -5.78 16.56 16.93
CA ILE A 81 -4.76 16.90 15.93
C ILE A 81 -4.94 15.98 14.71
N SER A 82 -5.89 16.34 13.84
CA SER A 82 -6.26 15.51 12.67
C SER A 82 -5.12 15.29 11.68
N ASP A 83 -4.23 16.27 11.54
CA ASP A 83 -3.21 16.31 10.48
C ASP A 83 -2.15 15.21 10.66
N TRP A 84 -1.95 14.73 11.89
CA TRP A 84 -1.05 13.64 12.18
C TRP A 84 -1.60 12.28 11.75
N LEU A 85 -2.92 12.11 11.78
CA LEU A 85 -3.54 10.79 11.72
C LEU A 85 -3.25 10.07 10.40
N PRO A 86 -3.49 10.66 9.20
CA PRO A 86 -3.29 9.95 7.94
C PRO A 86 -1.87 9.42 7.77
N GLY A 87 -0.87 10.29 7.96
CA GLY A 87 0.54 9.90 7.83
C GLY A 87 1.00 8.93 8.90
N ALA A 88 0.47 9.03 10.12
CA ALA A 88 0.80 8.10 11.19
C ALA A 88 0.21 6.70 10.95
N TYR A 89 -1.05 6.60 10.50
CA TYR A 89 -1.64 5.31 10.11
C TYR A 89 -0.89 4.68 8.95
N GLU A 90 -0.57 5.46 7.92
CA GLU A 90 0.19 4.96 6.78
C GLU A 90 1.56 4.43 7.21
N ALA A 91 2.29 5.15 8.07
CA ALA A 91 3.58 4.71 8.58
C ALA A 91 3.47 3.41 9.40
N VAL A 92 2.45 3.27 10.26
CA VAL A 92 2.23 2.04 11.04
C VAL A 92 1.80 0.87 10.14
N CYS A 93 0.99 1.12 9.11
CA CYS A 93 0.57 0.08 8.17
C CYS A 93 1.70 -0.37 7.23
N THR A 94 2.61 0.52 6.84
CA THR A 94 3.65 0.21 5.84
C THR A 94 4.97 -0.28 6.43
N ARG A 95 5.25 -0.04 7.71
CA ARG A 95 6.51 -0.48 8.33
C ARG A 95 6.66 -2.01 8.34
N ALA A 96 7.89 -2.49 8.29
CA ALA A 96 8.17 -3.92 8.22
C ALA A 96 7.87 -4.67 9.53
N ASP A 97 8.11 -4.05 10.69
CA ASP A 97 7.92 -4.70 11.99
C ASP A 97 6.45 -4.74 12.42
N PRO A 98 6.00 -5.85 13.07
CA PRO A 98 4.65 -5.94 13.64
C PRO A 98 4.44 -4.94 14.78
N LEU A 99 3.20 -4.78 15.23
CA LEU A 99 2.89 -4.03 16.45
C LEU A 99 3.45 -4.76 17.67
N THR A 100 4.07 -4.01 18.59
CA THR A 100 4.44 -4.56 19.90
C THR A 100 3.23 -4.59 20.83
N VAL A 101 3.34 -5.32 21.93
CA VAL A 101 2.27 -5.39 22.95
C VAL A 101 2.01 -4.02 23.55
N GLU A 102 3.07 -3.25 23.82
CA GLU A 102 3.00 -1.91 24.40
C GLU A 102 2.29 -0.92 23.46
N GLU A 103 2.59 -1.00 22.15
CA GLU A 103 1.88 -0.22 21.14
C GLU A 103 0.42 -0.63 21.03
N GLY A 104 0.13 -1.93 21.09
CA GLY A 104 -1.23 -2.45 21.09
C GLY A 104 -2.06 -1.91 22.27
N VAL A 105 -1.50 -1.93 23.48
CA VAL A 105 -2.16 -1.39 24.67
C VAL A 105 -2.50 0.10 24.50
N LYS A 106 -1.62 0.88 23.86
CA LYS A 106 -1.85 2.31 23.61
C LYS A 106 -2.94 2.58 22.57
N LEU A 107 -2.95 1.81 21.48
CA LEU A 107 -3.88 1.98 20.36
C LEU A 107 -5.30 1.47 20.68
N GLY A 108 -5.39 0.41 21.46
CA GLY A 108 -6.64 -0.29 21.72
C GLY A 108 -7.01 -1.28 20.61
N VAL A 109 -7.94 -2.17 20.93
CA VAL A 109 -8.26 -3.37 20.13
C VAL A 109 -8.75 -3.02 18.72
N GLU A 110 -9.62 -2.01 18.59
CA GLU A 110 -10.22 -1.62 17.31
C GLU A 110 -9.16 -1.17 16.29
N ASP A 111 -8.19 -0.36 16.73
CA ASP A 111 -7.10 0.11 15.87
C ASP A 111 -6.15 -1.02 15.48
N ILE A 112 -5.81 -1.91 16.42
CA ILE A 112 -4.96 -3.07 16.13
C ILE A 112 -5.60 -3.93 15.03
N ILE A 113 -6.91 -4.20 15.13
CA ILE A 113 -7.65 -5.00 14.14
C ILE A 113 -7.62 -4.32 12.78
N ARG A 114 -7.96 -3.02 12.72
CA ARG A 114 -7.97 -2.26 11.46
C ARG A 114 -6.59 -2.14 10.82
N ILE A 115 -5.56 -1.90 11.62
CA ILE A 115 -4.17 -1.84 11.15
C ILE A 115 -3.75 -3.21 10.60
N SER A 116 -4.04 -4.30 11.33
CA SER A 116 -3.73 -5.67 10.89
C SER A 116 -4.42 -6.00 9.56
N ALA A 117 -5.72 -5.71 9.46
CA ALA A 117 -6.49 -5.89 8.23
C ALA A 117 -5.90 -5.07 7.08
N ALA A 118 -5.48 -3.83 7.33
CA ALA A 118 -4.90 -2.96 6.29
C ALA A 118 -3.58 -3.54 5.79
N ARG A 119 -2.74 -3.98 6.71
CA ARG A 119 -1.45 -4.63 6.41
C ARG A 119 -1.63 -5.88 5.55
N GLN A 120 -2.70 -6.65 5.78
CA GLN A 120 -3.03 -7.84 5.02
C GLN A 120 -3.62 -7.52 3.64
N VAL A 121 -4.61 -6.61 3.56
CA VAL A 121 -5.30 -6.27 2.31
C VAL A 121 -4.39 -5.58 1.31
N TYR A 122 -3.50 -4.71 1.77
CA TYR A 122 -2.58 -3.95 0.91
C TYR A 122 -1.20 -4.60 0.78
N GLY A 123 -0.99 -5.79 1.36
CA GLY A 123 0.27 -6.54 1.24
C GLY A 123 1.48 -5.85 1.88
N CYS A 124 1.25 -4.95 2.84
CA CYS A 124 2.31 -4.21 3.53
C CYS A 124 3.12 -5.11 4.49
N ALA A 125 2.56 -6.26 4.89
CA ALA A 125 3.26 -7.26 5.67
C ALA A 125 3.68 -8.44 4.77
N LYS A 126 4.99 -8.68 4.66
CA LYS A 126 5.54 -9.93 4.13
C LYS A 126 6.17 -10.71 5.28
N ALA A 127 5.97 -12.02 5.28
CA ALA A 127 6.65 -12.89 6.23
C ALA A 127 8.17 -12.77 6.03
N ARG A 128 8.90 -12.56 7.12
CA ARG A 128 10.38 -12.55 7.10
C ARG A 128 10.98 -13.96 7.14
N TYR A 129 10.21 -14.92 7.62
CA TYR A 129 10.62 -16.31 7.80
C TYR A 129 9.70 -17.24 7.02
N GLU A 130 10.21 -18.42 6.68
CA GLU A 130 9.47 -19.44 5.95
C GLU A 130 8.34 -20.05 6.78
N THR A 131 7.23 -20.42 6.13
CA THR A 131 6.03 -20.96 6.77
C THR A 131 6.28 -22.26 7.56
N LYS A 132 7.36 -23.01 7.25
CA LYS A 132 7.73 -24.23 7.97
C LYS A 132 7.99 -23.99 9.47
N HIS A 133 8.42 -22.78 9.84
CA HIS A 133 8.67 -22.43 11.25
C HIS A 133 7.39 -22.11 12.03
N LEU A 134 6.30 -21.72 11.33
CA LEU A 134 5.09 -21.21 11.96
C LEU A 134 4.50 -22.18 12.99
N SER A 135 4.38 -23.47 12.65
CA SER A 135 3.73 -24.45 13.52
C SER A 135 4.46 -24.64 14.85
N GLY A 136 5.81 -24.64 14.83
CA GLY A 136 6.63 -24.69 16.03
C GLY A 136 6.54 -23.40 16.83
N ASP A 137 6.70 -22.26 16.17
CA ASP A 137 6.72 -20.94 16.81
C ASP A 137 5.39 -20.59 17.49
N LEU A 138 4.25 -21.06 16.96
CA LEU A 138 2.92 -20.83 17.56
C LEU A 138 2.82 -21.36 19.00
N GLY A 139 3.48 -22.47 19.31
CA GLY A 139 3.51 -23.02 20.66
C GLY A 139 4.15 -22.05 21.66
N ASP A 140 5.29 -21.48 21.29
CA ASP A 140 6.03 -20.53 22.12
C ASP A 140 5.33 -19.17 22.20
N ILE A 141 4.84 -18.64 21.07
CA ILE A 141 4.16 -17.34 20.98
C ILE A 141 2.91 -17.33 21.88
N PHE A 142 2.08 -18.36 21.80
CA PHE A 142 0.82 -18.44 22.53
C PHE A 142 0.95 -19.18 23.87
N LYS A 143 2.18 -19.59 24.25
CA LYS A 143 2.45 -20.38 25.46
C LYS A 143 1.53 -21.59 25.57
N LEU A 144 1.29 -22.26 24.44
CA LEU A 144 0.49 -23.46 24.40
C LEU A 144 1.32 -24.58 25.04
N GLY A 145 0.89 -25.10 26.19
CA GLY A 145 1.54 -26.28 26.78
C GLY A 145 1.64 -27.41 25.76
N LYS A 146 2.72 -28.22 25.82
CA LYS A 146 3.10 -29.21 24.80
C LYS A 146 1.90 -29.86 24.09
N PRO A 147 1.74 -29.69 22.77
CA PRO A 147 0.97 -30.62 21.97
C PRO A 147 1.68 -31.98 21.98
N LEU A 148 0.89 -33.03 22.16
CA LEU A 148 1.24 -34.44 22.16
C LEU A 148 2.36 -34.77 21.15
N GLU A 149 3.41 -35.46 21.63
CA GLU A 149 4.34 -36.22 20.79
C GLU A 149 3.55 -37.03 19.76
N GLY A 150 3.75 -36.75 18.48
CA GLY A 150 3.27 -37.59 17.40
C GLY A 150 2.64 -36.80 16.26
N LEU A 151 3.50 -36.31 15.36
CA LEU A 151 3.34 -36.29 13.89
C LEU A 151 4.37 -35.31 13.29
N SER A 152 5.66 -35.48 13.62
CA SER A 152 6.69 -35.15 12.63
C SER A 152 6.69 -36.30 11.63
N VAL A 153 5.93 -36.15 10.55
CA VAL A 153 6.26 -36.87 9.33
C VAL A 153 7.52 -36.17 8.82
N ASP A 154 8.68 -36.81 9.01
CA ASP A 154 9.94 -36.43 8.40
C ASP A 154 9.73 -36.31 6.89
N SER A 155 9.50 -35.09 6.40
CA SER A 155 9.35 -34.81 4.97
C SER A 155 10.70 -34.69 4.26
N THR A 156 11.80 -34.66 5.02
CA THR A 156 13.16 -34.58 4.49
C THR A 156 13.53 -35.80 3.67
N ASP A 157 13.07 -37.00 4.07
CA ASP A 157 13.41 -38.25 3.38
C ASP A 157 12.64 -38.43 2.05
N ILE A 158 11.49 -37.78 1.90
CA ILE A 158 10.69 -37.80 0.66
C ILE A 158 11.26 -36.79 -0.34
N GLU A 159 11.66 -35.60 0.13
CA GLU A 159 12.22 -34.55 -0.71
C GLU A 159 13.61 -34.93 -1.25
N GLU A 160 14.47 -35.57 -0.45
CA GLU A 160 15.80 -36.02 -0.89
C GLU A 160 15.72 -37.16 -1.92
N ASN A 161 14.76 -38.08 -1.77
CA ASN A 161 14.48 -39.12 -2.76
C ASN A 161 13.85 -38.58 -4.06
N ALA A 162 13.07 -37.50 -4.00
CA ALA A 162 12.51 -36.88 -5.21
C ALA A 162 13.59 -36.14 -6.02
N ILE A 163 14.55 -35.51 -5.34
CA ILE A 163 15.69 -34.82 -5.97
C ILE A 163 16.58 -35.83 -6.71
N THR A 164 16.95 -36.94 -6.09
CA THR A 164 17.80 -37.98 -6.72
C THR A 164 17.16 -38.62 -7.96
N VAL A 165 15.82 -38.78 -7.97
CA VAL A 165 15.09 -39.28 -9.15
C VAL A 165 15.10 -38.27 -10.30
N LEU A 166 14.91 -36.98 -10.01
CA LEU A 166 14.94 -35.92 -11.03
C LEU A 166 16.36 -35.72 -11.60
N GLU A 167 17.39 -35.82 -10.76
CA GLU A 167 18.79 -35.80 -11.20
C GLU A 167 19.09 -36.96 -12.17
N GLY A 168 18.59 -38.17 -11.87
CA GLY A 168 18.70 -39.32 -12.75
C GLY A 168 18.02 -39.12 -14.12
N GLN A 169 16.86 -38.47 -14.14
CA GLN A 169 16.13 -38.15 -15.39
C GLN A 169 16.86 -37.09 -16.24
N VAL A 170 17.48 -36.09 -15.62
CA VAL A 170 18.27 -35.07 -16.32
C VAL A 170 19.53 -35.67 -16.95
N VAL A 171 20.20 -36.59 -16.25
CA VAL A 171 21.37 -37.31 -16.78
C VAL A 171 20.99 -38.20 -17.98
N ALA A 172 19.81 -38.84 -17.95
CA ALA A 172 19.30 -39.64 -19.06
C ALA A 172 18.97 -38.79 -20.30
N VAL A 173 18.31 -37.64 -20.13
CA VAL A 173 17.98 -36.73 -21.24
C VAL A 173 19.24 -36.07 -21.84
N GLN A 174 20.26 -35.77 -21.01
CA GLN A 174 21.56 -35.30 -21.50
C GLN A 174 22.32 -36.39 -22.28
N ALA A 175 22.21 -37.66 -21.87
CA ALA A 175 22.80 -38.79 -22.59
C ALA A 175 22.09 -39.04 -23.94
N GLU A 176 20.76 -38.86 -24.00
CA GLU A 176 20.00 -38.92 -25.26
C GLU A 176 20.33 -37.77 -26.22
N PHE A 177 20.57 -36.56 -25.71
CA PHE A 177 20.99 -35.41 -26.53
C PHE A 177 22.40 -35.54 -27.12
N ALA A 178 23.27 -36.35 -26.50
CA ALA A 178 24.63 -36.62 -27.00
C ALA A 178 24.69 -37.65 -28.14
N ALA A 179 23.58 -38.34 -28.46
CA ALA A 179 23.54 -39.45 -29.41
C ALA A 179 22.97 -39.12 -30.81
N PHE A 180 22.62 -37.87 -31.10
CA PHE A 180 22.05 -37.49 -32.41
C PHE A 180 23.00 -36.64 -33.26
N PRO A 181 23.41 -37.09 -34.46
CA PRO A 181 24.10 -36.27 -35.44
C PRO A 181 23.14 -35.30 -36.14
N THR A 182 23.63 -34.09 -36.45
CA THR A 182 22.94 -33.03 -37.19
C THR A 182 22.56 -33.47 -38.61
N PRO A 183 21.32 -33.21 -39.09
CA PRO A 183 21.03 -33.28 -40.52
C PRO A 183 21.55 -32.03 -41.25
N ALA A 184 22.23 -32.26 -42.37
CA ALA A 184 22.68 -31.23 -43.30
C ALA A 184 21.51 -30.54 -44.02
N LYS A 185 21.70 -29.25 -44.33
CA LYS A 185 20.78 -28.40 -45.11
C LYS A 185 20.59 -28.92 -46.54
N THR A 186 19.42 -28.68 -47.12
CA THR A 186 19.32 -28.44 -48.58
C THR A 186 18.28 -27.36 -48.88
N ALA A 187 18.66 -26.45 -49.78
CA ALA A 187 17.89 -25.31 -50.26
C ALA A 187 16.79 -25.73 -51.24
N CYS A 188 15.80 -24.85 -51.45
CA CYS A 188 14.92 -24.92 -52.62
C CYS A 188 15.07 -23.65 -53.47
N THR A 189 15.66 -23.84 -54.64
CA THR A 189 15.64 -22.94 -55.79
C THR A 189 14.34 -23.16 -56.57
N ARG A 190 13.71 -22.06 -57.03
CA ARG A 190 13.01 -21.88 -58.33
C ARG A 190 11.64 -21.17 -58.24
N TRP A 191 11.57 -19.99 -58.85
CA TRP A 191 10.39 -19.43 -59.51
C TRP A 191 10.04 -20.21 -60.79
N PRO A 192 8.74 -20.42 -61.06
CA PRO A 192 8.23 -20.11 -62.39
C PRO A 192 6.85 -19.42 -62.33
N ALA A 193 6.82 -18.22 -62.90
CA ALA A 193 5.80 -17.66 -63.79
C ALA A 193 4.28 -17.95 -63.55
N HIS A 194 3.53 -16.84 -63.50
CA HIS A 194 2.16 -16.60 -63.98
C HIS A 194 1.00 -16.38 -62.97
N TYR A 195 0.50 -15.13 -63.06
CA TYR A 195 -0.77 -14.52 -62.64
C TYR A 195 -0.90 -13.89 -61.24
N GLN A 196 -0.42 -12.64 -61.18
CA GLN A 196 -0.95 -11.53 -60.38
C GLN A 196 -2.43 -11.24 -60.72
N TYR A 197 -3.22 -10.93 -59.70
CA TYR A 197 -4.25 -9.88 -59.80
C TYR A 197 -4.26 -9.03 -58.53
N ASN A 198 -3.42 -8.01 -58.53
CA ASN A 198 -3.49 -6.84 -57.67
C ASN A 198 -3.17 -5.65 -58.57
N CYS A 199 -4.09 -4.68 -58.60
CA CYS A 199 -4.17 -3.65 -59.64
C CYS A 199 -2.95 -2.72 -59.66
N ARG A 200 -1.92 -3.12 -60.42
CA ARG A 200 -0.90 -2.24 -60.99
C ARG A 200 -0.24 -2.92 -62.18
N GLY A 201 -0.89 -2.84 -63.35
CA GLY A 201 -0.30 -3.42 -64.56
C GLY A 201 -1.22 -3.47 -65.77
N ARG A 202 -1.71 -2.31 -66.22
CA ARG A 202 -1.95 -2.02 -67.65
C ARG A 202 -2.36 -0.56 -67.79
N GLY A 203 -1.50 0.23 -68.45
CA GLY A 203 -1.91 1.48 -69.05
C GLY A 203 -2.62 1.19 -70.37
N TYR A 204 -3.84 1.69 -70.53
CA TYR A 204 -4.13 2.76 -71.49
C TYR A 204 -5.41 3.47 -71.04
N THR A 205 -5.24 4.77 -70.82
CA THR A 205 -6.14 5.89 -71.08
C THR A 205 -7.61 5.54 -71.39
N ASP A 206 -8.44 5.63 -70.36
CA ASP A 206 -9.56 6.56 -70.34
C ASP A 206 -9.98 6.77 -68.88
N ASP A 207 -10.39 7.99 -68.59
CA ASP A 207 -10.64 8.53 -67.26
C ASP A 207 -11.56 7.65 -66.38
N LEU A 208 -11.26 7.64 -65.08
CA LEU A 208 -12.11 7.24 -63.94
C LEU A 208 -12.26 5.72 -63.66
N CYS A 209 -11.29 5.15 -62.92
CA CYS A 209 -11.64 4.19 -61.86
C CYS A 209 -11.95 4.95 -60.55
N GLY A 210 -12.99 5.77 -60.63
CA GLY A 210 -13.60 6.55 -59.55
C GLY A 210 -15.08 6.18 -59.43
N GLY A 211 -15.40 4.89 -59.52
CA GLY A 211 -16.76 4.37 -59.55
C GLY A 211 -17.25 3.94 -58.17
N CYS A 212 -17.49 4.92 -57.28
CA CYS A 212 -18.48 4.89 -56.20
C CYS A 212 -18.54 6.31 -55.60
N GLN A 213 -18.91 7.32 -56.40
CA GLN A 213 -19.24 8.64 -55.87
C GLN A 213 -20.66 8.60 -55.28
N ALA A 214 -20.76 8.55 -53.96
CA ALA A 214 -21.99 8.91 -53.26
C ALA A 214 -22.28 10.41 -53.50
N PRO A 215 -23.56 10.85 -53.44
CA PRO A 215 -23.91 12.26 -53.60
C PRO A 215 -23.09 13.11 -52.62
N LYS A 216 -22.46 14.19 -53.11
CA LYS A 216 -21.79 15.15 -52.22
C LYS A 216 -22.83 15.74 -51.29
N GLU A 217 -22.73 15.38 -50.01
CA GLU A 217 -23.53 15.94 -48.94
C GLU A 217 -23.36 17.47 -48.91
N SER A 218 -24.45 18.23 -48.71
CA SER A 218 -24.34 19.68 -48.56
C SER A 218 -23.50 20.00 -47.32
N ASP A 219 -22.71 21.09 -47.36
CA ASP A 219 -21.84 21.48 -46.24
C ASP A 219 -22.60 21.60 -44.91
N GLU A 220 -23.87 22.04 -44.97
CA GLU A 220 -24.76 22.10 -43.80
C GLU A 220 -25.11 20.72 -43.22
N ARG A 221 -25.32 19.71 -44.07
CA ARG A 221 -25.58 18.33 -43.61
C ARG A 221 -24.30 17.68 -43.07
N ARG A 222 -23.14 17.96 -43.68
CA ARG A 222 -21.84 17.51 -43.18
C ARG A 222 -21.55 18.05 -41.78
N LEU A 223 -21.70 19.36 -41.59
CA LEU A 223 -21.52 20.01 -40.27
C LEU A 223 -22.48 19.47 -39.21
N LYS A 224 -23.74 19.22 -39.56
CA LYS A 224 -24.73 18.61 -38.64
C LYS A 224 -24.37 17.18 -38.26
N ARG A 225 -23.77 16.41 -39.17
CA ARG A 225 -23.27 15.06 -38.88
C ARG A 225 -22.04 15.11 -37.99
N GLU A 226 -21.07 15.96 -38.29
CA GLU A 226 -19.86 16.17 -37.50
C GLU A 226 -20.22 16.58 -36.06
N ASP A 227 -21.12 17.57 -35.87
CA ASP A 227 -21.62 17.99 -34.56
C ASP A 227 -22.35 16.85 -33.81
N LYS A 228 -23.12 16.04 -34.53
CA LYS A 228 -23.77 14.86 -33.94
C LYS A 228 -22.75 13.81 -33.50
N GLU A 229 -21.77 13.50 -34.34
CA GLU A 229 -20.69 12.55 -34.03
C GLU A 229 -19.81 13.03 -32.87
N ASP A 230 -19.54 14.34 -32.79
CA ASP A 230 -18.82 14.96 -31.67
C ASP A 230 -19.62 14.90 -30.37
N LYS A 231 -20.93 15.15 -30.42
CA LYS A 231 -21.82 14.98 -29.26
C LYS A 231 -21.94 13.53 -28.84
N GLU A 232 -21.99 12.58 -29.77
CA GLU A 232 -22.02 11.14 -29.49
C GLU A 232 -20.69 10.65 -28.89
N ARG A 233 -19.54 11.11 -29.42
CA ARG A 233 -18.21 10.89 -28.82
C ARG A 233 -18.15 11.46 -27.40
N GLY A 234 -18.54 12.72 -27.22
CA GLY A 234 -18.55 13.37 -25.91
C GLY A 234 -19.45 12.64 -24.90
N LEU A 235 -20.62 12.17 -25.34
CA LEU A 235 -21.53 11.37 -24.50
C LEU A 235 -20.92 10.02 -24.13
N LYS A 236 -20.23 9.35 -25.07
CA LYS A 236 -19.54 8.08 -24.83
C LYS A 236 -18.42 8.27 -23.80
N ASP A 237 -17.59 9.28 -23.94
CA ASP A 237 -16.52 9.61 -23.00
C ASP A 237 -17.06 9.91 -21.60
N LEU A 238 -18.17 10.65 -21.51
CA LEU A 238 -18.82 10.95 -20.23
C LEU A 238 -19.44 9.70 -19.58
N LYS A 239 -20.00 8.78 -20.37
CA LYS A 239 -20.49 7.48 -19.87
C LYS A 239 -19.33 6.63 -19.37
N GLU A 240 -18.25 6.51 -20.13
CA GLU A 240 -17.07 5.75 -19.73
C GLU A 240 -16.43 6.32 -18.45
N LYS A 241 -16.31 7.65 -18.33
CA LYS A 241 -15.87 8.32 -17.10
C LYS A 241 -16.78 8.01 -15.91
N ARG A 242 -18.10 7.99 -16.13
CA ARG A 242 -19.08 7.65 -15.09
C ARG A 242 -18.96 6.19 -14.66
N ASP A 243 -18.88 5.28 -15.62
CA ASP A 243 -18.77 3.85 -15.36
C ASP A 243 -17.44 3.51 -14.68
N GLY A 244 -16.34 4.20 -15.05
CA GLY A 244 -15.08 4.19 -14.32
C GLY A 244 -15.24 4.60 -12.86
N LYS A 245 -15.83 5.78 -12.61
CA LYS A 245 -16.11 6.25 -11.24
C LYS A 245 -16.99 5.28 -10.45
N GLN A 246 -18.00 4.68 -11.09
CA GLN A 246 -18.89 3.73 -10.43
C GLN A 246 -18.17 2.42 -10.05
N ARG A 247 -17.28 1.94 -10.92
CA ARG A 247 -16.39 0.80 -10.61
C ARG A 247 -15.48 1.14 -9.44
N ASP A 248 -14.84 2.31 -9.43
CA ASP A 248 -13.97 2.75 -8.33
C ASP A 248 -14.73 2.85 -6.99
N ILE A 249 -15.97 3.35 -7.02
CA ILE A 249 -16.84 3.42 -5.83
C ILE A 249 -17.18 2.01 -5.33
N THR A 250 -17.57 1.12 -6.23
CA THR A 250 -17.93 -0.27 -5.89
C THR A 250 -16.72 -1.03 -5.33
N GLU A 251 -15.55 -0.84 -5.95
CA GLU A 251 -14.30 -1.42 -5.47
C GLU A 251 -13.89 -0.83 -4.13
N LYS A 252 -14.02 0.48 -3.94
CA LYS A 252 -13.81 1.13 -2.64
C LYS A 252 -14.76 0.55 -1.58
N GLN A 253 -16.04 0.40 -1.87
CA GLN A 253 -17.02 -0.20 -0.95
C GLN A 253 -16.61 -1.63 -0.56
N LYS A 254 -16.24 -2.45 -1.55
CA LYS A 254 -15.76 -3.82 -1.33
C LYS A 254 -14.48 -3.88 -0.49
N ARG A 255 -13.55 -2.92 -0.66
CA ARG A 255 -12.35 -2.82 0.18
C ARG A 255 -12.71 -2.38 1.61
N MET A 256 -13.61 -1.41 1.77
CA MET A 256 -14.02 -0.88 3.08
C MET A 256 -14.83 -1.88 3.92
N SER A 257 -15.56 -2.81 3.31
CA SER A 257 -16.29 -3.86 4.04
C SER A 257 -15.38 -4.87 4.75
N LEU A 258 -14.08 -4.88 4.48
CA LEU A 258 -13.09 -5.74 5.16
C LEU A 258 -12.66 -5.17 6.53
N PHE A 259 -13.12 -3.96 6.87
CA PHE A 259 -12.70 -3.20 8.06
C PHE A 259 -13.87 -2.85 9.02
N LEU A 260 -15.08 -3.32 8.70
CA LEU A 260 -16.32 -3.18 9.48
C LEU A 260 -16.62 -4.49 10.21
#